data_AF-A0AAQ3JTM0-F1
#
_entry.id   AF-A0AAQ3JTM0-F1
#
_cell.length_a   1.000
_cell.length_b   1.000
_cell.length_c   1.000
_cell.angle_alpha   90.00
_cell.angle_beta   90.00
_cell.angle_gamma   90.00
#
_symmetry.space_group_name_H-M   'P 1'
#
loop_
_entity.id
_entity.type
_entity.pdbx_description
1 polymer ?
#
loop_
_entity_poly.entity_id
_entity_poly.type
_entity_poly.pdbx_seq_one_letter_code
_entity_poly.pdbx_strand_id
1 'polypeptide(L)'
;MSRTRARRGELPPPQESIEKLETKVDDGNFYEAQQMYKSLSARYAAAEKYSEALDILQSGALVQLKHGQVTCGAELAVLFVDILVKGKYSYNKETLDRLRNIYENFPKIPVPQHLRDADDDDIQKLSEALTAAKVRVETCSSFLRAAIKWSLEFGAPRSGSPQLHDMLAEYMYSESPDLDMTKVSSHFVRGNDTEKFASVLVNFMGKCYPGEDDMAITRAVLMYLSQGNLRDANNLMEELRKQLEWKQLDFPNSDLIQFIQFLLRTLERDAFPLFKILRQKYKSSIDREPLFDELLDEIAEKFYGVRRRSPLQGIFGDLFKMM
;
A
#
# COMPACT_ATOMS: atom_id res chain seq x y z
N MET A 1 47.70 13.69 22.11
CA MET A 1 46.56 14.56 22.46
C MET A 1 45.31 13.99 21.82
N SER A 2 44.55 13.19 22.58
CA SER A 2 43.26 12.65 22.14
C SER A 2 42.21 13.75 22.24
N ARG A 3 41.60 14.13 21.12
CA ARG A 3 40.50 15.11 21.11
C ARG A 3 39.27 14.45 21.73
N THR A 4 39.04 14.73 23.00
CA THR A 4 37.80 14.41 23.72
C THR A 4 36.63 15.04 22.97
N ARG A 5 35.74 14.20 22.42
CA ARG A 5 34.49 14.62 21.78
C ARG A 5 33.71 15.45 22.82
N ALA A 6 33.43 16.72 22.52
CA ALA A 6 32.77 17.65 23.44
C ALA A 6 31.49 17.02 24.02
N ARG A 7 31.31 17.11 25.35
CA ARG A 7 30.09 16.72 26.06
C ARG A 7 28.90 17.41 25.38
N ARG A 8 28.12 16.65 24.61
CA ARG A 8 26.79 17.09 24.15
C ARG A 8 25.98 17.36 25.41
N GLY A 9 25.41 18.56 25.53
CA GLY A 9 24.61 18.96 26.69
C GLY A 9 23.54 17.92 27.03
N GLU A 10 23.23 17.82 28.32
CA GLU A 10 22.26 16.87 28.88
C GLU A 10 20.96 16.89 28.06
N LEU A 11 20.45 15.70 27.73
CA LEU A 11 19.22 15.59 26.93
C LEU A 11 18.04 15.99 27.82
N PRO A 12 17.22 16.97 27.39
CA PRO A 12 16.06 17.40 28.17
C PRO A 12 15.07 16.24 28.28
N PRO A 13 14.26 16.14 29.36
CA PRO A 13 13.27 15.07 29.51
C PRO A 13 12.37 14.97 28.26
N PRO A 14 12.13 13.76 27.72
CA PRO A 14 11.43 13.60 26.45
C PRO A 14 9.98 14.09 26.54
N GLN A 15 9.28 13.79 27.64
CA GLN A 15 7.89 14.21 27.86
C GLN A 15 7.72 15.75 27.90
N GLU A 16 8.52 16.44 28.71
CA GLU A 16 8.48 17.91 28.78
C GLU A 16 8.83 18.56 27.43
N SER A 17 9.74 17.94 26.67
CA SER A 17 10.09 18.41 25.33
C SER A 17 8.96 18.19 24.34
N ILE A 18 8.27 17.05 24.41
CA ILE A 18 7.10 16.73 23.58
C ILE A 18 5.98 17.74 23.84
N GLU A 19 5.60 17.98 25.09
CA GLU A 19 4.53 18.93 25.46
C GLU A 19 4.78 20.34 24.92
N LYS A 20 6.03 20.81 25.02
CA LYS A 20 6.45 22.11 24.47
C LYS A 20 6.35 22.15 22.94
N LEU A 21 6.69 21.06 22.28
CA LEU A 21 6.62 20.97 20.82
C LEU A 21 5.19 20.83 20.32
N GLU A 22 4.33 20.11 21.04
CA GLU A 22 2.89 20.02 20.76
C GLU A 22 2.23 21.40 20.88
N THR A 23 2.50 22.13 21.96
CA THR A 23 2.00 23.51 22.12
C THR A 23 2.40 24.39 20.94
N LYS A 24 3.64 24.29 20.45
CA LYS A 24 4.08 25.05 19.27
C LYS A 24 3.33 24.69 18.00
N VAL A 25 2.96 23.42 17.82
CA VAL A 25 2.12 22.98 16.70
C VAL A 25 0.73 23.57 16.85
N ASP A 26 0.16 23.55 18.06
CA ASP A 26 -1.15 24.14 18.36
C ASP A 26 -1.18 25.66 18.16
N ASP A 27 -0.05 26.34 18.40
CA ASP A 27 0.15 27.76 18.10
C ASP A 27 0.29 28.06 16.58
N GLY A 28 0.23 27.04 15.72
CA GLY A 28 0.34 27.17 14.26
C GLY A 28 1.77 27.21 13.71
N ASN A 29 2.80 27.00 14.54
CA ASN A 29 4.21 27.02 14.13
C ASN A 29 4.67 25.67 13.56
N PHE A 30 3.93 25.14 12.58
CA PHE A 30 4.04 23.77 12.09
C PHE A 30 5.44 23.39 11.61
N TYR A 31 6.01 24.18 10.69
CA TYR A 31 7.31 23.88 10.10
C TYR A 31 8.44 23.98 11.13
N GLU A 32 8.42 25.02 11.97
CA GLU A 32 9.42 25.17 13.03
C GLU A 32 9.37 24.00 14.00
N ALA A 33 8.17 23.64 14.47
CA ALA A 33 7.95 22.49 15.34
C ALA A 33 8.50 21.20 14.70
N GLN A 34 8.22 20.97 13.42
CA GLN A 34 8.75 19.83 12.67
C GLN A 34 10.29 19.78 12.69
N GLN A 35 10.96 20.90 12.43
CA GLN A 35 12.43 20.95 12.46
C GLN A 35 12.98 20.68 13.88
N MET A 36 12.29 21.15 14.91
CA MET A 36 12.65 20.84 16.29
C MET A 36 12.45 19.35 16.63
N TYR A 37 11.34 18.73 16.21
CA TYR A 37 11.14 17.27 16.34
C TYR A 37 12.27 16.48 15.67
N LYS A 38 12.66 16.85 14.44
CA LYS A 38 13.78 16.23 13.71
C LYS A 38 15.11 16.38 14.45
N SER A 39 15.42 17.59 14.90
CA SER A 39 16.67 17.88 15.62
C SER A 39 16.74 17.12 16.95
N LEU A 40 15.65 17.11 17.72
CA LEU A 40 15.58 16.46 19.01
C LEU A 40 15.71 14.94 18.88
N SER A 41 14.91 14.32 18.01
CA SER A 41 14.98 12.87 17.75
C SER A 41 16.36 12.43 17.25
N ALA A 42 17.02 13.22 16.39
CA ALA A 42 18.39 12.94 15.95
C ALA A 42 19.41 12.99 17.09
N ARG A 43 19.25 13.92 18.05
CA ARG A 43 20.10 13.97 19.26
C ARG A 43 19.92 12.74 20.13
N TYR A 44 18.69 12.29 20.33
CA TYR A 44 18.35 11.08 21.08
C TYR A 44 18.89 9.81 20.41
N ALA A 45 18.66 9.67 19.10
CA ALA A 45 19.19 8.55 18.32
C ALA A 45 20.72 8.49 18.33
N ALA A 46 21.39 9.65 18.28
CA ALA A 46 22.85 9.71 18.36
C ALA A 46 23.42 9.47 19.77
N ALA A 47 22.56 9.40 20.78
CA ALA A 47 22.85 8.93 22.13
C ALA A 47 22.36 7.48 22.35
N GLU A 48 21.99 6.78 21.28
CA GLU A 48 21.47 5.39 21.30
C GLU A 48 20.17 5.21 22.11
N LYS A 49 19.48 6.32 22.41
CA LYS A 49 18.18 6.36 23.06
C LYS A 49 17.06 6.28 22.03
N TYR A 50 16.95 5.13 21.37
CA TYR A 50 16.04 4.95 20.24
C TYR A 50 14.57 4.93 20.66
N SER A 51 14.24 4.38 21.83
CA SER A 51 12.86 4.33 22.31
C SER A 51 12.27 5.73 22.46
N GLU A 52 13.01 6.62 23.12
CA GLU A 52 12.59 8.00 23.32
C GLU A 52 12.56 8.78 22.00
N ALA A 53 13.49 8.49 21.07
CA ALA A 53 13.45 9.08 19.73
C ALA A 53 12.18 8.67 18.97
N LEU A 54 11.74 7.41 19.09
CA LEU A 54 10.49 6.93 18.51
C LEU A 54 9.28 7.63 19.14
N ASP A 55 9.27 7.83 20.47
CA ASP A 55 8.17 8.51 21.16
C ASP A 55 8.03 9.97 20.70
N ILE A 56 9.17 10.67 20.58
CA ILE A 56 9.23 12.05 20.07
C ILE A 56 8.71 12.13 18.63
N LEU A 57 9.17 11.23 17.74
CA LEU A 57 8.76 11.22 16.34
C LEU A 57 7.30 10.84 16.16
N GLN A 58 6.80 9.89 16.95
CA GLN A 58 5.39 9.50 16.93
C GLN A 58 4.51 10.66 17.38
N SER A 59 4.80 11.34 18.50
CA SER A 59 4.03 12.52 18.93
C SER A 59 4.00 13.58 17.83
N GLY A 60 5.17 13.91 17.28
CA GLY A 60 5.30 14.90 16.21
C GLY A 60 4.51 14.52 14.95
N ALA A 61 4.56 13.26 14.51
CA ALA A 61 3.78 12.80 13.37
C ALA A 61 2.28 12.92 13.64
N LEU A 62 1.81 12.44 14.79
CA LEU A 62 0.39 12.47 15.15
C LEU A 62 -0.17 13.89 15.23
N VAL A 63 0.50 14.80 15.93
CA VAL A 63 0.01 16.17 16.11
C VAL A 63 -0.02 16.93 14.78
N GLN A 64 1.01 16.78 13.94
CA GLN A 64 1.06 17.44 12.62
C GLN A 64 -0.05 16.91 11.70
N LEU A 65 -0.25 15.60 11.66
CA LEU A 65 -1.30 15.00 10.83
C LEU A 65 -2.71 15.43 11.28
N LYS A 66 -2.96 15.53 12.60
CA LYS A 66 -4.23 16.04 13.16
C LYS A 66 -4.54 17.47 12.73
N HIS A 67 -3.53 18.31 12.58
CA HIS A 67 -3.66 19.68 12.08
C HIS A 67 -3.67 19.78 10.53
N GLY A 68 -3.78 18.64 9.83
CA GLY A 68 -3.79 18.59 8.37
C GLY A 68 -2.44 18.86 7.71
N GLN A 69 -1.35 18.95 8.49
CA GLN A 69 0.00 19.17 7.98
C GLN A 69 0.62 17.87 7.48
N VAL A 70 0.10 17.35 6.38
CA VAL A 70 0.40 16.01 5.88
C VAL A 70 1.89 15.84 5.56
N THR A 71 2.50 16.80 4.86
CA THR A 71 3.92 16.74 4.52
C THR A 71 4.80 16.72 5.76
N CYS A 72 4.51 17.59 6.74
CA CYS A 72 5.27 17.66 7.99
C CYS A 72 5.17 16.36 8.78
N GLY A 73 3.94 15.85 8.96
CA GLY A 73 3.67 14.63 9.71
C GLY A 73 4.23 13.37 9.04
N ALA A 74 4.10 13.26 7.72
CA ALA A 74 4.60 12.11 6.96
C ALA A 74 6.14 12.04 6.98
N GLU A 75 6.83 13.16 6.89
CA GLU A 75 8.30 13.18 7.02
C GLU A 75 8.77 12.69 8.39
N LEU A 76 8.06 13.06 9.47
CA LEU A 76 8.33 12.55 10.81
C LEU A 76 8.01 11.06 10.93
N ALA A 77 6.95 10.59 10.26
CA ALA A 77 6.59 9.19 10.18
C ALA A 77 7.64 8.33 9.43
N VAL A 78 8.22 8.84 8.35
CA VAL A 78 9.32 8.17 7.64
C VAL A 78 10.57 8.11 8.54
N LEU A 79 10.90 9.21 9.23
CA LEU A 79 12.01 9.21 10.20
C LEU A 79 11.77 8.23 11.36
N PHE A 80 10.52 8.05 11.79
CA PHE A 80 10.18 7.04 12.78
C PHE A 80 10.57 5.63 12.30
N VAL A 81 10.28 5.30 11.04
CA VAL A 81 10.71 4.03 10.42
C VAL A 81 12.25 3.94 10.35
N ASP A 82 12.94 5.02 9.99
CA ASP A 82 14.40 5.05 9.98
C ASP A 82 15.00 4.76 11.37
N ILE A 83 14.36 5.24 12.44
CA ILE A 83 14.77 4.92 13.81
C ILE A 83 14.50 3.45 14.15
N LEU A 84 13.39 2.86 13.69
CA LEU A 84 13.15 1.42 13.83
C LEU A 84 14.28 0.59 13.20
N VAL A 85 14.70 0.96 11.98
CA VAL A 85 15.83 0.32 11.27
C VAL A 85 17.14 0.50 12.04
N LYS A 86 17.47 1.73 12.45
CA LYS A 86 18.72 2.04 13.17
C LYS A 86 18.79 1.35 14.53
N GLY A 87 17.70 1.35 15.27
CA GLY A 87 17.56 0.67 16.56
C GLY A 87 17.39 -0.84 16.45
N LYS A 88 17.30 -1.39 15.22
CA LYS A 88 17.10 -2.80 14.92
C LYS A 88 15.87 -3.40 15.62
N TYR A 89 14.80 -2.63 15.71
CA TYR A 89 13.54 -3.09 16.29
C TYR A 89 12.95 -4.19 15.43
N SER A 90 12.66 -5.34 16.04
CA SER A 90 12.00 -6.47 15.36
C SER A 90 10.56 -6.13 15.02
N TYR A 91 10.09 -6.65 13.89
CA TYR A 91 8.68 -6.64 13.53
C TYR A 91 7.88 -7.47 14.54
N ASN A 92 6.96 -6.82 15.24
CA ASN A 92 6.06 -7.45 16.21
C ASN A 92 4.76 -6.64 16.32
N LYS A 93 3.83 -7.10 17.16
CA LYS A 93 2.54 -6.43 17.35
C LYS A 93 2.70 -4.98 17.84
N GLU A 94 3.59 -4.73 18.79
CA GLU A 94 3.78 -3.40 19.38
C GLU A 94 4.27 -2.38 18.34
N THR A 95 5.32 -2.71 17.59
CA THR A 95 5.87 -1.85 16.54
C THR A 95 4.88 -1.64 15.40
N LEU A 96 4.12 -2.68 15.03
CA LEU A 96 3.03 -2.58 14.06
C LEU A 96 1.90 -1.66 14.55
N ASP A 97 1.52 -1.75 15.83
CA ASP A 97 0.46 -0.93 16.43
C ASP A 97 0.87 0.55 16.46
N ARG A 98 2.15 0.86 16.68
CA ARG A 98 2.67 2.24 16.58
C ARG A 98 2.59 2.79 15.15
N LEU A 99 2.97 1.99 14.15
CA LEU A 99 2.85 2.37 12.73
C LEU A 99 1.39 2.55 12.32
N ARG A 100 0.50 1.66 12.79
CA ARG A 100 -0.95 1.76 12.57
C ARG A 100 -1.52 3.05 13.15
N ASN A 101 -1.15 3.42 14.37
CA ASN A 101 -1.61 4.65 15.00
C ASN A 101 -1.21 5.89 14.17
N ILE A 102 0.02 5.93 13.65
CA ILE A 102 0.45 7.01 12.74
C ILE A 102 -0.40 7.01 11.46
N TYR A 103 -0.58 5.84 10.83
CA TYR A 103 -1.42 5.67 9.63
C TYR A 103 -2.86 6.16 9.84
N GLU A 104 -3.49 5.81 10.96
CA GLU A 104 -4.89 6.18 11.28
C GLU A 104 -5.10 7.69 11.39
N ASN A 105 -4.03 8.47 11.62
CA ASN A 105 -4.10 9.93 11.69
C ASN A 105 -3.87 10.60 10.33
N PHE A 106 -3.46 9.87 9.28
CA PHE A 106 -3.40 10.46 7.94
C PHE A 106 -4.80 10.90 7.49
N PRO A 107 -4.98 12.14 7.00
CA PRO A 107 -6.29 12.62 6.59
C PRO A 107 -6.88 11.75 5.48
N LYS A 108 -8.19 11.48 5.58
CA LYS A 108 -8.98 10.81 4.54
C LYS A 108 -10.00 11.82 4.01
N ILE A 109 -9.64 12.51 2.94
CA ILE A 109 -10.43 13.61 2.36
C ILE A 109 -10.90 13.17 0.97
N PRO A 110 -12.23 12.97 0.77
CA PRO A 110 -12.76 12.56 -0.51
C PRO A 110 -12.31 13.48 -1.64
N VAL A 111 -11.83 12.90 -2.74
CA VAL A 111 -11.43 13.65 -3.93
C VAL A 111 -12.69 14.12 -4.67
N PRO A 112 -12.83 15.41 -5.01
CA PRO A 112 -13.95 15.89 -5.82
C PRO A 112 -13.93 15.27 -7.22
N GLN A 113 -15.07 14.78 -7.72
CA GLN A 113 -15.10 13.97 -8.95
C GLN A 113 -15.67 14.66 -10.20
N HIS A 114 -16.49 15.72 -10.10
CA HIS A 114 -17.13 16.32 -11.28
C HIS A 114 -17.47 17.80 -11.07
N LEU A 115 -17.29 18.59 -12.12
CA LEU A 115 -17.86 19.93 -12.28
C LEU A 115 -18.47 20.00 -13.68
N ARG A 116 -19.79 19.81 -13.79
CA ARG A 116 -20.48 19.85 -15.09
C ARG A 116 -20.76 21.29 -15.56
N ASP A 117 -20.64 22.27 -14.66
CA ASP A 117 -21.00 23.69 -14.88
C ASP A 117 -20.09 24.69 -14.11
N ALA A 118 -18.79 24.39 -13.95
CA ALA A 118 -17.87 25.24 -13.19
C ALA A 118 -17.38 26.47 -13.96
N ASP A 119 -17.25 27.59 -13.26
CA ASP A 119 -16.48 28.75 -13.71
C ASP A 119 -14.96 28.53 -13.53
N ASP A 120 -14.16 29.49 -14.00
CA ASP A 120 -12.68 29.40 -13.93
C ASP A 120 -12.16 29.30 -12.48
N ASP A 121 -12.85 29.91 -11.50
CA ASP A 121 -12.49 29.86 -10.08
C ASP A 121 -12.70 28.46 -9.49
N ASP A 122 -13.77 27.77 -9.89
CA ASP A 122 -14.05 26.40 -9.48
C ASP A 122 -13.08 25.39 -10.10
N ILE A 123 -12.63 25.62 -11.34
CA ILE A 123 -11.57 24.82 -11.98
C ILE A 123 -10.24 24.96 -11.22
N GLN A 124 -9.88 26.18 -10.82
CA GLN A 124 -8.65 26.43 -10.07
C GLN A 124 -8.68 25.73 -8.70
N LYS A 125 -9.78 25.86 -7.94
CA LYS A 125 -9.95 25.16 -6.65
C LYS A 125 -9.88 23.64 -6.80
N LEU A 126 -10.46 23.09 -7.86
CA LEU A 126 -10.39 21.66 -8.15
C LEU A 126 -8.95 21.22 -8.42
N SER A 127 -8.22 21.96 -9.24
CA SER A 127 -6.81 21.68 -9.55
C SER A 127 -5.94 21.67 -8.28
N GLU A 128 -6.17 22.63 -7.38
CA GLU A 128 -5.50 22.70 -6.08
C GLU A 128 -5.86 21.52 -5.18
N ALA A 129 -7.14 21.16 -5.11
CA ALA A 129 -7.61 20.01 -4.34
C ALA A 129 -7.03 18.67 -4.86
N LEU A 130 -6.97 18.50 -6.19
CA LEU A 130 -6.35 17.34 -6.83
C LEU A 130 -4.85 17.27 -6.52
N THR A 131 -4.16 18.41 -6.59
CA THR A 131 -2.73 18.49 -6.25
C THR A 131 -2.49 18.13 -4.78
N ALA A 132 -3.30 18.66 -3.87
CA ALA A 132 -3.24 18.32 -2.46
C ALA A 132 -3.53 16.84 -2.18
N ALA A 133 -4.49 16.24 -2.91
CA ALA A 133 -4.75 14.80 -2.84
C ALA A 133 -3.56 13.96 -3.32
N LYS A 134 -2.93 14.32 -4.44
CA LYS A 134 -1.71 13.64 -4.93
C LYS A 134 -0.59 13.68 -3.90
N VAL A 135 -0.32 14.85 -3.31
CA VAL A 135 0.70 15.00 -2.27
C VAL A 135 0.39 14.13 -1.06
N ARG A 136 -0.87 14.11 -0.61
CA ARG A 136 -1.31 13.31 0.54
C ARG A 136 -1.14 11.81 0.30
N VAL A 137 -1.54 11.32 -0.86
CA VAL A 137 -1.39 9.92 -1.25
C VAL A 137 0.08 9.52 -1.32
N GLU A 138 0.92 10.33 -1.97
CA GLU A 138 2.33 10.00 -2.13
C GLU A 138 3.08 10.00 -0.79
N THR A 139 2.81 10.97 0.07
CA THR A 139 3.45 11.06 1.40
C THR A 139 3.06 9.89 2.31
N CYS A 140 1.78 9.51 2.35
CA CYS A 140 1.33 8.31 3.08
C CYS A 140 1.94 7.03 2.47
N SER A 141 1.94 6.93 1.14
CA SER A 141 2.50 5.78 0.42
C SER A 141 3.99 5.61 0.69
N SER A 142 4.75 6.70 0.70
CA SER A 142 6.18 6.69 1.03
C SER A 142 6.44 6.17 2.44
N PHE A 143 5.66 6.64 3.43
CA PHE A 143 5.71 6.14 4.81
C PHE A 143 5.41 4.64 4.89
N LEU A 144 4.31 4.18 4.30
CA LEU A 144 3.92 2.77 4.36
C LEU A 144 4.88 1.86 3.59
N ARG A 145 5.41 2.30 2.43
CA ARG A 145 6.46 1.56 1.70
C ARG A 145 7.74 1.43 2.51
N ALA A 146 8.17 2.49 3.19
CA ALA A 146 9.31 2.43 4.11
C ALA A 146 9.04 1.42 5.25
N ALA A 147 7.85 1.45 5.84
CA ALA A 147 7.44 0.53 6.89
C ALA A 147 7.36 -0.93 6.41
N ILE A 148 6.86 -1.19 5.20
CA ILE A 148 6.85 -2.52 4.57
C ILE A 148 8.28 -3.03 4.41
N LYS A 149 9.18 -2.20 3.88
CA LYS A 149 10.60 -2.55 3.71
C LYS A 149 11.27 -2.87 5.05
N TRP A 150 11.08 -2.01 6.06
CA TRP A 150 11.57 -2.29 7.42
C TRP A 150 11.02 -3.62 7.93
N SER A 151 9.71 -3.86 7.79
CA SER A 151 9.10 -5.09 8.31
C SER A 151 9.72 -6.34 7.67
N LEU A 152 9.98 -6.32 6.35
CA LEU A 152 10.64 -7.40 5.61
C LEU A 152 12.05 -7.66 6.15
N GLU A 153 12.83 -6.61 6.41
CA GLU A 153 14.19 -6.71 6.92
C GLU A 153 14.26 -7.21 8.37
N PHE A 154 13.24 -6.93 9.18
CA PHE A 154 13.27 -7.10 10.65
C PHE A 154 12.28 -8.14 11.20
N GLY A 155 11.78 -9.07 10.37
CA GLY A 155 11.12 -10.29 10.85
C GLY A 155 9.69 -10.55 10.36
N ALA A 156 9.18 -9.74 9.42
CA ALA A 156 7.91 -10.03 8.74
C ALA A 156 8.08 -11.13 7.67
N PRO A 157 6.98 -11.65 7.09
CA PRO A 157 7.01 -12.61 5.99
C PRO A 157 7.79 -12.11 4.76
N ARG A 158 8.03 -13.01 3.79
CA ARG A 158 8.91 -12.78 2.61
C ARG A 158 8.59 -11.54 1.75
N SER A 159 7.40 -10.95 1.89
CA SER A 159 6.97 -9.75 1.18
C SER A 159 6.82 -8.52 2.08
N GLY A 160 7.13 -8.61 3.37
CA GLY A 160 6.80 -7.61 4.37
C GLY A 160 5.48 -7.90 5.09
N SER A 161 5.07 -6.99 5.98
CA SER A 161 3.87 -7.09 6.80
C SER A 161 2.59 -7.05 5.97
N PRO A 162 1.75 -8.11 5.97
CA PRO A 162 0.49 -8.13 5.24
C PRO A 162 -0.45 -6.97 5.64
N GLN A 163 -0.52 -6.65 6.93
CA GLN A 163 -1.38 -5.57 7.41
C GLN A 163 -0.93 -4.19 6.90
N LEU A 164 0.37 -3.98 6.69
CA LEU A 164 0.86 -2.71 6.11
C LEU A 164 0.53 -2.63 4.61
N HIS A 165 0.55 -3.77 3.92
CA HIS A 165 0.07 -3.87 2.53
C HIS A 165 -1.42 -3.52 2.44
N ASP A 166 -2.27 -4.06 3.32
CA ASP A 166 -3.71 -3.73 3.34
C ASP A 166 -3.96 -2.25 3.60
N MET A 167 -3.24 -1.65 4.57
CA MET A 167 -3.33 -0.20 4.84
C MET A 167 -2.96 0.64 3.61
N LEU A 168 -1.88 0.28 2.92
CA LEU A 168 -1.42 0.99 1.73
C LEU A 168 -2.42 0.85 0.58
N ALA A 169 -2.92 -0.36 0.35
CA ALA A 169 -3.89 -0.63 -0.70
C ALA A 169 -5.20 0.13 -0.46
N GLU A 170 -5.72 0.12 0.78
CA GLU A 170 -6.93 0.84 1.16
C GLU A 170 -6.76 2.36 0.95
N TYR A 171 -5.65 2.93 1.43
CA TYR A 171 -5.40 4.35 1.31
C TYR A 171 -5.25 4.79 -0.15
N MET A 172 -4.52 4.02 -0.96
CA MET A 172 -4.40 4.26 -2.39
C MET A 172 -5.76 4.19 -3.09
N TYR A 173 -6.62 3.25 -2.70
CA TYR A 173 -7.95 3.14 -3.30
C TYR A 173 -8.87 4.31 -2.93
N SER A 174 -8.87 4.75 -1.66
CA SER A 174 -9.82 5.77 -1.20
C SER A 174 -9.38 7.20 -1.52
N GLU A 175 -8.08 7.47 -1.52
CA GLU A 175 -7.55 8.83 -1.57
C GLU A 175 -6.92 9.21 -2.92
N SER A 176 -6.65 8.26 -3.82
CA SER A 176 -6.01 8.57 -5.09
C SER A 176 -6.95 9.32 -6.04
N PRO A 177 -6.55 10.51 -6.55
CA PRO A 177 -7.31 11.19 -7.58
C PRO A 177 -7.25 10.45 -8.92
N ASP A 178 -6.11 9.84 -9.23
CA ASP A 178 -5.89 9.00 -10.41
C ASP A 178 -5.75 7.54 -9.95
N LEU A 179 -6.87 6.82 -9.89
CA LEU A 179 -6.90 5.47 -9.32
C LEU A 179 -6.20 4.45 -10.24
N ASP A 180 -5.09 3.89 -9.74
CA ASP A 180 -4.38 2.77 -10.38
C ASP A 180 -4.75 1.45 -9.68
N MET A 181 -5.79 0.79 -10.20
CA MET A 181 -6.31 -0.45 -9.62
C MET A 181 -5.29 -1.61 -9.70
N THR A 182 -4.32 -1.54 -10.61
CA THR A 182 -3.24 -2.52 -10.71
C THR A 182 -2.31 -2.45 -9.49
N LYS A 183 -1.90 -1.25 -9.09
CA LYS A 183 -1.09 -1.06 -7.87
C LYS A 183 -1.88 -1.34 -6.59
N VAL A 184 -3.15 -0.95 -6.54
CA VAL A 184 -4.01 -1.30 -5.39
C VAL A 184 -4.10 -2.83 -5.24
N SER A 185 -4.35 -3.53 -6.34
CA SER A 185 -4.41 -5.00 -6.35
C SER A 185 -3.08 -5.63 -5.91
N SER A 186 -1.94 -5.10 -6.38
CA SER A 186 -0.62 -5.66 -6.05
C SER A 186 -0.31 -5.61 -4.55
N HIS A 187 -0.80 -4.60 -3.82
CA HIS A 187 -0.68 -4.57 -2.36
C HIS A 187 -1.68 -5.50 -1.69
N PHE A 188 -2.97 -5.47 -2.06
CA PHE A 188 -3.97 -6.37 -1.44
C PHE A 188 -3.60 -7.86 -1.56
N VAL A 189 -3.05 -8.30 -2.69
CA VAL A 189 -2.64 -9.72 -2.83
C VAL A 189 -1.46 -10.14 -1.93
N ARG A 190 -0.73 -9.16 -1.37
CA ARG A 190 0.32 -9.36 -0.36
C ARG A 190 -0.19 -9.09 1.06
N GLY A 191 -1.44 -8.64 1.18
CA GLY A 191 -2.15 -8.43 2.43
C GLY A 191 -2.73 -9.72 2.99
N ASN A 192 -3.59 -9.59 4.00
CA ASN A 192 -4.29 -10.72 4.62
C ASN A 192 -5.81 -10.51 4.78
N ASP A 193 -6.35 -9.43 4.20
CA ASP A 193 -7.78 -9.12 4.22
C ASP A 193 -8.44 -9.31 2.84
N THR A 194 -8.71 -10.57 2.49
CA THR A 194 -9.39 -10.91 1.21
C THR A 194 -10.80 -10.35 1.14
N GLU A 195 -11.50 -10.20 2.28
CA GLU A 195 -12.85 -9.65 2.34
C GLU A 195 -12.87 -8.16 1.99
N LYS A 196 -11.93 -7.40 2.55
CA LYS A 196 -11.73 -6.00 2.17
C LYS A 196 -11.36 -5.86 0.70
N PHE A 197 -10.49 -6.73 0.18
CA PHE A 197 -10.11 -6.67 -1.23
C PHE A 197 -11.32 -6.92 -2.15
N ALA A 198 -12.17 -7.90 -1.81
CA ALA A 198 -13.43 -8.12 -2.51
C ALA A 198 -14.34 -6.87 -2.44
N SER A 199 -14.47 -6.24 -1.27
CA SER A 199 -15.24 -4.99 -1.13
C SER A 199 -14.72 -3.86 -1.99
N VAL A 200 -13.40 -3.72 -2.10
CA VAL A 200 -12.75 -2.72 -2.95
C VAL A 200 -13.08 -2.96 -4.42
N LEU A 201 -12.97 -4.22 -4.88
CA LEU A 201 -13.32 -4.59 -6.25
C LEU A 201 -14.81 -4.34 -6.54
N VAL A 202 -15.73 -4.76 -5.66
CA VAL A 202 -17.17 -4.50 -5.82
C VAL A 202 -17.47 -3.01 -5.89
N ASN A 203 -16.83 -2.20 -5.06
CA ASN A 203 -17.00 -0.75 -5.09
C ASN A 203 -16.39 -0.12 -6.36
N PHE A 204 -15.30 -0.69 -6.88
CA PHE A 204 -14.68 -0.27 -8.15
C PHE A 204 -15.58 -0.58 -9.35
N MET A 205 -16.26 -1.73 -9.36
CA MET A 205 -17.20 -2.13 -10.43
C MET A 205 -18.31 -1.08 -10.65
N GLY A 206 -18.78 -0.44 -9.59
CA GLY A 206 -19.80 0.61 -9.68
C GLY A 206 -19.29 1.97 -10.21
N LYS A 207 -17.98 2.10 -10.44
CA LYS A 207 -17.32 3.37 -10.83
C LYS A 207 -16.53 3.25 -12.14
N CYS A 208 -16.18 2.04 -12.55
CA CYS A 208 -15.33 1.81 -13.72
C CYS A 208 -16.13 1.82 -15.03
N TYR A 209 -15.42 1.91 -16.15
CA TYR A 209 -16.05 1.78 -17.46
C TYR A 209 -16.47 0.32 -17.72
N PRO A 210 -17.47 0.08 -18.59
CA PRO A 210 -17.87 -1.27 -18.96
C PRO A 210 -16.70 -2.11 -19.47
N GLY A 211 -16.50 -3.29 -18.89
CA GLY A 211 -15.40 -4.19 -19.22
C GLY A 211 -14.11 -3.92 -18.45
N GLU A 212 -14.02 -2.90 -17.58
CA GLU A 212 -12.87 -2.77 -16.67
C GLU A 212 -13.01 -3.61 -15.39
N ASP A 213 -14.25 -3.92 -15.02
CA ASP A 213 -14.63 -4.76 -13.90
C ASP A 213 -14.08 -6.19 -14.03
N ASP A 214 -14.32 -6.83 -15.19
CA ASP A 214 -13.85 -8.20 -15.42
C ASP A 214 -12.32 -8.28 -15.48
N MET A 215 -11.66 -7.27 -16.04
CA MET A 215 -10.20 -7.15 -16.03
C MET A 215 -9.65 -6.97 -14.62
N ALA A 216 -10.27 -6.14 -13.78
CA ALA A 216 -9.84 -5.93 -12.40
C ALA A 216 -9.94 -7.21 -11.55
N ILE A 217 -11.05 -7.95 -11.67
CA ILE A 217 -11.23 -9.24 -11.00
C ILE A 217 -10.20 -10.25 -11.51
N THR A 218 -10.02 -10.34 -12.82
CA THR A 218 -9.06 -11.25 -13.45
C THR A 218 -7.64 -10.97 -12.98
N ARG A 219 -7.23 -9.70 -12.97
CA ARG A 219 -5.92 -9.26 -12.48
C ARG A 219 -5.69 -9.69 -11.04
N ALA A 220 -6.65 -9.43 -10.17
CA ALA A 220 -6.58 -9.79 -8.76
C ALA A 220 -6.38 -11.30 -8.56
N VAL A 221 -7.17 -12.12 -9.26
CA VAL A 221 -7.05 -13.58 -9.20
C VAL A 221 -5.71 -14.05 -9.75
N LEU A 222 -5.30 -13.59 -10.94
CA LEU A 222 -4.03 -13.97 -11.54
C LEU A 222 -2.83 -13.57 -10.68
N MET A 223 -2.89 -12.42 -9.98
CA MET A 223 -1.84 -11.99 -9.07
C MET A 223 -1.73 -12.88 -7.82
N TYR A 224 -2.84 -13.37 -7.25
CA TYR A 224 -2.78 -14.38 -6.19
C TYR A 224 -2.17 -15.69 -6.70
N LEU A 225 -2.62 -16.14 -7.87
CA LEU A 225 -2.13 -17.37 -8.49
C LEU A 225 -0.64 -17.27 -8.86
N SER A 226 -0.17 -16.12 -9.36
CA SER A 226 1.26 -15.94 -9.69
C SER A 226 2.15 -16.03 -8.44
N GLN A 227 1.60 -15.79 -7.25
CA GLN A 227 2.26 -16.02 -5.98
C GLN A 227 2.16 -17.47 -5.49
N GLY A 228 1.38 -18.32 -6.13
CA GLY A 228 1.10 -19.70 -5.72
C GLY A 228 -0.03 -19.80 -4.70
N ASN A 229 -0.79 -18.72 -4.50
CA ASN A 229 -1.84 -18.63 -3.49
C ASN A 229 -3.21 -18.99 -4.08
N LEU A 230 -3.40 -20.27 -4.38
CA LEU A 230 -4.68 -20.79 -4.90
C LEU A 230 -5.82 -20.64 -3.90
N ARG A 231 -5.52 -20.73 -2.60
CA ARG A 231 -6.53 -20.60 -1.54
C ARG A 231 -7.18 -19.21 -1.56
N ASP A 232 -6.38 -18.16 -1.48
CA ASP A 232 -6.93 -16.81 -1.36
C ASP A 232 -7.47 -16.30 -2.72
N ALA A 233 -6.97 -16.84 -3.84
CA ALA A 233 -7.59 -16.66 -5.16
C ALA A 233 -9.04 -17.21 -5.23
N ASN A 234 -9.30 -18.40 -4.68
CA ASN A 234 -10.65 -18.95 -4.60
C ASN A 234 -11.52 -18.18 -3.59
N ASN A 235 -10.98 -17.88 -2.40
CA ASN A 235 -11.68 -17.11 -1.38
C ASN A 235 -12.12 -15.73 -1.91
N LEU A 236 -11.27 -15.06 -2.71
CA LEU A 236 -11.62 -13.79 -3.34
C LEU A 236 -12.85 -13.93 -4.24
N MET A 237 -12.90 -14.98 -5.07
CA MET A 237 -14.04 -15.23 -5.96
C MET A 237 -15.33 -15.58 -5.20
N GLU A 238 -15.22 -16.27 -4.08
CA GLU A 238 -16.37 -16.57 -3.20
C GLU A 238 -16.90 -15.31 -2.52
N GLU A 239 -16.01 -14.48 -1.95
CA GLU A 239 -16.39 -13.27 -1.24
C GLU A 239 -16.94 -12.19 -2.20
N LEU A 240 -16.39 -12.09 -3.43
CA LEU A 240 -16.98 -11.27 -4.49
C LEU A 240 -18.42 -11.67 -4.78
N ARG A 241 -18.71 -12.97 -4.95
CA ARG A 241 -20.08 -13.45 -5.18
C ARG A 241 -21.00 -13.09 -4.02
N LYS A 242 -20.58 -13.41 -2.80
CA LYS A 242 -21.35 -13.11 -1.57
C LYS A 242 -21.70 -11.63 -1.47
N GLN A 243 -20.74 -10.74 -1.73
CA GLN A 243 -20.98 -9.29 -1.63
C GLN A 243 -21.84 -8.74 -2.78
N LEU A 244 -21.68 -9.26 -4.00
CA LEU A 244 -22.53 -8.87 -5.13
C LEU A 244 -23.97 -9.35 -4.93
N GLU A 245 -24.17 -10.58 -4.48
CA GLU A 245 -25.48 -11.13 -4.11
C GLU A 245 -26.14 -10.29 -3.01
N TRP A 246 -25.40 -9.97 -1.93
CA TRP A 246 -25.89 -9.10 -0.86
C TRP A 246 -26.30 -7.72 -1.37
N LYS A 247 -25.55 -7.15 -2.32
CA LYS A 247 -25.86 -5.86 -2.95
C LYS A 247 -26.87 -5.95 -4.09
N GLN A 248 -27.38 -7.13 -4.42
CA GLN A 248 -28.28 -7.38 -5.56
C GLN A 248 -27.70 -6.89 -6.89
N LEU A 249 -26.39 -7.06 -7.07
CA LEU A 249 -25.67 -6.75 -8.30
C LEU A 249 -25.32 -8.04 -9.04
N ASP A 250 -25.36 -7.98 -10.37
CA ASP A 250 -24.98 -9.13 -11.18
C ASP A 250 -23.46 -9.36 -11.15
N PHE A 251 -23.07 -10.63 -11.11
CA PHE A 251 -21.67 -11.02 -11.30
C PHE A 251 -21.31 -10.85 -12.78
N PRO A 252 -20.15 -10.24 -13.12
CA PRO A 252 -19.76 -10.04 -14.51
C PRO A 252 -19.75 -11.35 -15.29
N ASN A 253 -20.53 -11.42 -16.36
CA ASN A 253 -20.60 -12.58 -17.23
C ASN A 253 -19.81 -12.32 -18.51
N SER A 254 -18.52 -12.64 -18.49
CA SER A 254 -17.63 -12.47 -19.64
C SER A 254 -16.76 -13.70 -19.88
N ASP A 255 -16.22 -13.81 -21.09
CA ASP A 255 -15.26 -14.86 -21.44
C ASP A 255 -14.04 -14.85 -20.52
N LEU A 256 -13.62 -13.67 -20.05
CA LEU A 256 -12.48 -13.53 -19.16
C LEU A 256 -12.78 -14.05 -17.75
N ILE A 257 -13.98 -13.77 -17.22
CA ILE A 257 -14.45 -14.38 -15.97
C ILE A 257 -14.60 -15.89 -16.12
N GLN A 258 -15.16 -16.36 -17.24
CA GLN A 258 -15.29 -17.79 -17.50
C GLN A 258 -13.91 -18.48 -17.57
N PHE A 259 -12.93 -17.84 -18.21
CA PHE A 259 -11.54 -18.28 -18.20
C PHE A 259 -11.00 -18.44 -16.77
N ILE A 260 -11.19 -17.45 -15.90
CA ILE A 260 -10.77 -17.52 -14.50
C ILE A 260 -11.43 -18.67 -13.75
N GLN A 261 -12.74 -18.86 -13.93
CA GLN A 261 -13.46 -19.97 -13.30
C GLN A 261 -12.89 -21.33 -13.71
N PHE A 262 -12.60 -21.53 -15.00
CA PHE A 262 -11.98 -22.77 -15.47
C PHE A 262 -10.51 -22.90 -15.06
N LEU A 263 -9.77 -21.80 -15.02
CA LEU A 263 -8.37 -21.77 -14.59
C LEU A 263 -8.25 -22.22 -13.14
N LEU A 264 -9.06 -21.68 -12.22
CA LEU A 264 -9.06 -22.07 -10.81
C LEU A 264 -9.29 -23.57 -10.64
N ARG A 265 -10.30 -24.13 -11.32
CA ARG A 265 -10.58 -25.59 -11.32
C ARG A 265 -9.46 -26.42 -11.96
N THR A 266 -8.76 -25.86 -12.94
CA THR A 266 -7.64 -26.54 -13.59
C THR A 266 -6.44 -26.63 -12.65
N LEU A 267 -6.16 -25.59 -11.87
CA LEU A 267 -5.05 -25.54 -10.92
C LEU A 267 -5.26 -26.40 -9.66
N GLU A 268 -6.48 -26.87 -9.40
CA GLU A 268 -6.75 -27.89 -8.38
C GLU A 268 -6.16 -29.27 -8.74
N ARG A 269 -5.67 -29.45 -9.97
CA ARG A 269 -5.25 -30.73 -10.55
C ARG A 269 -3.91 -30.58 -11.25
N ASP A 270 -3.17 -31.68 -11.39
CA ASP A 270 -2.01 -31.71 -12.29
C ASP A 270 -2.47 -31.83 -13.76
N ALA A 271 -2.90 -30.69 -14.33
CA ALA A 271 -3.57 -30.63 -15.62
C ALA A 271 -2.96 -29.58 -16.56
N PHE A 272 -1.61 -29.57 -16.69
CA PHE A 272 -0.93 -28.62 -17.58
C PHE A 272 -1.43 -28.59 -19.04
N PRO A 273 -1.80 -29.73 -19.68
CA PRO A 273 -2.39 -29.70 -21.01
C PRO A 273 -3.70 -28.88 -21.07
N LEU A 274 -4.54 -28.98 -20.03
CA LEU A 274 -5.79 -28.22 -19.95
C LEU A 274 -5.50 -26.72 -19.76
N PHE A 275 -4.51 -26.37 -18.93
CA PHE A 275 -4.06 -24.98 -18.78
C PHE A 275 -3.67 -24.36 -20.12
N LYS A 276 -2.92 -25.09 -20.97
CA LYS A 276 -2.56 -24.63 -22.32
C LYS A 276 -3.78 -24.44 -23.23
N ILE A 277 -4.71 -25.39 -23.21
CA ILE A 277 -5.95 -25.31 -23.99
C ILE A 277 -6.76 -24.08 -23.57
N LEU A 278 -6.87 -23.79 -22.27
CA LEU A 278 -7.56 -22.61 -21.77
C LEU A 278 -6.90 -21.31 -22.26
N ARG A 279 -5.56 -21.18 -22.16
CA ARG A 279 -4.85 -20.01 -22.68
C ARG A 279 -5.08 -19.79 -24.17
N GLN A 280 -5.09 -20.86 -24.97
CA GLN A 280 -5.35 -20.76 -26.41
C GLN A 280 -6.80 -20.38 -26.70
N LYS A 281 -7.76 -21.01 -26.01
CA LYS A 281 -9.20 -20.78 -26.22
C LYS A 281 -9.62 -19.36 -25.87
N TYR A 282 -9.09 -18.80 -24.79
CA TYR A 282 -9.45 -17.47 -24.28
C TYR A 282 -8.44 -16.38 -24.68
N LYS A 283 -7.58 -16.65 -25.68
CA LYS A 283 -6.49 -15.76 -26.06
C LYS A 283 -6.96 -14.32 -26.35
N SER A 284 -8.04 -14.15 -27.11
CA SER A 284 -8.58 -12.82 -27.43
C SER A 284 -9.00 -12.01 -26.19
N SER A 285 -9.47 -12.68 -25.14
CA SER A 285 -9.85 -12.05 -23.88
C SER A 285 -8.63 -11.75 -23.01
N ILE A 286 -7.63 -12.65 -23.01
CA ILE A 286 -6.37 -12.48 -22.26
C ILE A 286 -5.53 -11.34 -22.85
N ASP A 287 -5.45 -11.24 -24.18
CA ASP A 287 -4.66 -10.24 -24.91
C ASP A 287 -5.16 -8.78 -24.69
N ARG A 288 -6.31 -8.59 -24.02
CA ARG A 288 -6.81 -7.28 -23.60
C ARG A 288 -5.85 -6.58 -22.63
N GLU A 289 -5.08 -7.35 -21.87
CA GLU A 289 -4.10 -6.82 -20.92
C GLU A 289 -2.77 -7.59 -20.98
N PRO A 290 -1.67 -6.96 -21.42
CA PRO A 290 -0.37 -7.63 -21.56
C PRO A 290 0.13 -8.32 -20.28
N LEU A 291 -0.19 -7.75 -19.11
CA LEU A 291 0.18 -8.30 -17.81
C LEU A 291 -0.38 -9.70 -17.57
N PHE A 292 -1.51 -10.07 -18.17
CA PHE A 292 -2.12 -11.38 -17.95
C PHE A 292 -1.26 -12.53 -18.48
N ASP A 293 -0.64 -12.37 -19.64
CA ASP A 293 0.24 -13.41 -20.19
C ASP A 293 1.49 -13.60 -19.31
N GLU A 294 2.04 -12.52 -18.74
CA GLU A 294 3.16 -12.58 -17.82
C GLU A 294 2.78 -13.34 -16.53
N LEU A 295 1.65 -12.98 -15.92
CA LEU A 295 1.14 -13.66 -14.73
C LEU A 295 0.86 -15.14 -15.02
N LEU A 296 0.30 -15.47 -16.18
CA LEU A 296 0.04 -16.85 -16.59
C LEU A 296 1.32 -17.67 -16.77
N ASP A 297 2.40 -17.05 -17.25
CA ASP A 297 3.70 -17.72 -17.32
C ASP A 297 4.27 -17.99 -15.92
N GLU A 298 4.08 -17.07 -14.97
CA GLU A 298 4.44 -17.27 -13.56
C GLU A 298 3.62 -18.38 -12.91
N ILE A 299 2.32 -18.43 -13.18
CA ILE A 299 1.42 -19.48 -12.73
C ILE A 299 1.87 -20.83 -13.27
N ALA A 300 2.23 -20.89 -14.56
CA ALA A 300 2.73 -22.13 -15.16
C ALA A 300 4.04 -22.62 -14.50
N GLU A 301 4.94 -21.70 -14.16
CA GLU A 301 6.15 -22.01 -13.41
C GLU A 301 5.83 -22.53 -12.00
N LYS A 302 4.96 -21.84 -11.26
CA LYS A 302 4.65 -22.17 -9.86
C LYS A 302 3.85 -23.46 -9.69
N PHE A 303 2.85 -23.70 -10.53
CA PHE A 303 1.95 -24.85 -10.39
C PHE A 303 2.38 -26.08 -11.17
N TYR A 304 3.14 -25.92 -12.26
CA TYR A 304 3.52 -27.03 -13.14
C TYR A 304 5.04 -27.17 -13.34
N GLY A 305 5.86 -26.31 -12.71
CA GLY A 305 7.33 -26.38 -12.83
C GLY A 305 7.88 -26.04 -14.22
N VAL A 306 7.07 -25.37 -15.05
CA VAL A 306 7.45 -25.04 -16.44
C VAL A 306 8.43 -23.87 -16.41
N ARG A 307 9.67 -24.12 -16.81
CA ARG A 307 10.68 -23.05 -16.92
C ARG A 307 10.29 -22.08 -18.04
N ARG A 308 10.19 -20.78 -17.71
CA ARG A 308 10.01 -19.71 -18.70
C ARG A 308 11.07 -19.80 -19.80
N ARG A 309 10.63 -19.66 -21.06
CA ARG A 309 11.51 -19.43 -22.21
C ARG A 309 11.37 -17.96 -22.64
N SER A 310 11.93 -17.00 -21.91
CA SER A 310 12.01 -15.62 -22.44
C SER A 310 13.19 -14.79 -21.90
N PRO A 311 13.86 -13.95 -22.72
CA PRO A 311 15.13 -13.27 -22.39
C PRO A 311 15.00 -12.02 -21.50
N LEU A 312 13.78 -11.60 -21.16
CA LEU A 312 13.50 -10.35 -20.41
C LEU A 312 13.68 -10.46 -18.89
N GLN A 313 14.29 -11.55 -18.42
CA GLN A 313 14.43 -11.97 -17.03
C GLN A 313 15.14 -10.94 -16.12
N GLY A 314 15.86 -9.97 -16.69
CA GLY A 314 16.59 -8.95 -15.94
C GLY A 314 15.86 -7.63 -15.67
N ILE A 315 14.87 -7.26 -16.51
CA ILE A 315 14.33 -5.89 -16.48
C ILE A 315 13.12 -5.77 -15.54
N PHE A 316 12.30 -6.82 -15.41
CA PHE A 316 11.03 -6.76 -14.67
C PHE A 316 11.06 -7.47 -13.31
N GLY A 317 12.05 -8.33 -13.07
CA GLY A 317 12.35 -8.80 -11.71
C GLY A 317 12.68 -7.64 -10.76
N ASP A 318 13.21 -6.54 -11.29
CA ASP A 318 13.42 -5.29 -10.55
C ASP A 318 12.15 -4.46 -10.44
N LEU A 319 11.25 -4.44 -11.44
CA LEU A 319 9.96 -3.74 -11.34
C LEU A 319 9.05 -4.32 -10.24
N PHE A 320 9.02 -5.65 -10.07
CA PHE A 320 8.28 -6.32 -8.98
C PHE A 320 8.97 -6.23 -7.60
N LYS A 321 10.25 -5.84 -7.57
CA LYS A 321 10.98 -5.49 -6.33
C LYS A 321 10.92 -4.00 -6.02
N MET A 322 10.62 -3.15 -7.00
CA MET A 322 10.58 -1.69 -6.89
C MET A 322 9.16 -1.10 -6.84
N MET A 323 8.10 -1.90 -7.08
CA MET A 323 6.70 -1.55 -6.79
C MET A 323 6.26 -2.15 -5.46
#